data_AF-A0A2W6VWA0-F1
#
_entry.id   AF-A0A2W6VWA0-F1
#
_cell.length_a   1.000
_cell.length_b   1.000
_cell.length_c   1.000
_cell.angle_alpha   90.00
_cell.angle_beta   90.00
_cell.angle_gamma   90.00
#
_symmetry.space_group_name_H-M   'P 1'
#
loop_
_entity.id
_entity.type
_entity.pdbx_description
1 polymer ?
#
loop_
_entity_poly.entity_id
_entity_poly.type
_entity_poly.pdbx_seq_one_letter_code
_entity_poly.pdbx_strand_id
1 'polypeptide(L)'
;MAVELYFPHDEVDTKNPNFDLAADYLELTAFFSEEARSFTKDLINATEIGAEDDYETVDEEMTDREEIVSGAVRRIDGRRDALGGSYPFTLDENGDVLTYVGNEPSYGQAAYVLSLILSHLKAVSPILDGSAVYPTDAEIIELRKYFQYFATAALAAEVNGRAWSFGHPRPDKTNFHTKLAEIWGVFRDGVLQAAVGVPERPQDDQIDVFAARLQPDGLPGFLLAAGQVATGNNWREKSLRHHLEKVFPSRWFGQQPVTMMLCYHIIPFARPDDEFFDDCRVLGNVLHRLRVPYRVTEAQGLHEQGVAIEAFDQLAVAVEWIKAYAARGAAAA
;
A
#
# COMPACT_ATOMS: atom_id res chain seq x y z
N MET A 1 4.07 22.96 -19.65
CA MET A 1 4.22 21.71 -20.42
C MET A 1 3.68 20.58 -19.54
N ALA A 2 2.90 19.63 -20.03
CA ALA A 2 2.44 18.56 -19.13
C ALA A 2 3.64 17.74 -18.61
N VAL A 3 3.55 17.22 -17.38
CA VAL A 3 4.54 16.24 -16.89
C VAL A 3 4.50 15.02 -17.81
N GLU A 4 5.62 14.70 -18.42
CA GLU A 4 5.76 13.51 -19.26
C GLU A 4 6.05 12.30 -18.36
N LEU A 5 5.09 11.39 -18.27
CA LEU A 5 5.21 10.10 -17.61
C LEU A 5 5.47 9.01 -18.66
N TYR A 6 6.26 8.00 -18.30
CA TYR A 6 6.53 6.88 -19.19
C TYR A 6 5.32 5.94 -19.24
N PHE A 7 4.87 5.59 -20.44
CA PHE A 7 3.88 4.54 -20.62
C PHE A 7 4.59 3.22 -21.00
N PRO A 8 4.47 2.16 -20.19
CA PRO A 8 5.16 0.90 -20.44
C PRO A 8 4.45 0.07 -21.51
N HIS A 9 4.74 0.36 -22.78
CA HIS A 9 4.14 -0.31 -23.94
C HIS A 9 4.28 -1.84 -23.87
N ASP A 10 5.44 -2.35 -23.46
CA ASP A 10 5.73 -3.80 -23.37
C ASP A 10 4.88 -4.54 -22.32
N GLU A 11 4.35 -3.82 -21.31
CA GLU A 11 3.51 -4.39 -20.26
C GLU A 11 2.01 -4.21 -20.54
N VAL A 12 1.66 -3.35 -21.49
CA VAL A 12 0.29 -3.11 -21.96
C VAL A 12 0.21 -3.52 -23.44
N ASP A 13 0.63 -4.76 -23.73
CA ASP A 13 0.49 -5.39 -25.04
C ASP A 13 -0.94 -5.93 -25.23
N THR A 14 -1.43 -5.92 -26.47
CA THR A 14 -2.79 -6.31 -26.86
C THR A 14 -3.07 -7.79 -26.60
N LYS A 15 -2.03 -8.63 -26.52
CA LYS A 15 -2.17 -10.07 -26.23
C LYS A 15 -2.47 -10.38 -24.77
N ASN A 16 -2.05 -9.54 -23.83
CA ASN A 16 -2.29 -9.67 -22.38
C ASN A 16 -2.25 -8.30 -21.72
N PRO A 17 -3.26 -7.44 -21.95
CA PRO A 17 -3.21 -6.06 -21.51
C PRO A 17 -3.24 -5.94 -19.98
N ASN A 18 -2.24 -5.26 -19.41
CA ASN A 18 -2.22 -4.94 -17.99
C ASN A 18 -3.10 -3.71 -17.70
N PHE A 19 -4.41 -3.95 -17.56
CA PHE A 19 -5.38 -2.88 -17.30
C PHE A 19 -5.14 -2.12 -15.99
N ASP A 20 -4.52 -2.75 -14.99
CA ASP A 20 -4.17 -2.07 -13.74
C ASP A 20 -3.10 -1.00 -13.95
N LEU A 21 -2.13 -1.29 -14.81
CA LEU A 21 -1.05 -0.37 -15.17
C LEU A 21 -1.56 0.79 -16.04
N ALA A 22 -2.47 0.51 -16.98
CA ALA A 22 -3.15 1.55 -17.76
C ALA A 22 -3.99 2.48 -16.87
N ALA A 23 -4.74 1.93 -15.91
CA ALA A 23 -5.48 2.72 -14.92
C ALA A 23 -4.53 3.56 -14.03
N ASP A 24 -3.40 2.98 -13.59
CA ASP A 24 -2.41 3.68 -12.79
C ASP A 24 -1.77 4.85 -13.53
N TYR A 25 -1.49 4.68 -14.82
CA TYR A 25 -0.99 5.75 -15.68
C TYR A 25 -1.98 6.91 -15.74
N LEU A 26 -3.28 6.65 -15.98
CA LEU A 26 -4.30 7.69 -15.98
C LEU A 26 -4.43 8.40 -14.63
N GLU A 27 -4.39 7.65 -13.52
CA GLU A 27 -4.46 8.21 -12.17
C GLU A 27 -3.25 9.11 -11.86
N LEU A 28 -2.03 8.67 -12.17
CA LEU A 28 -0.82 9.48 -11.99
C LEU A 28 -0.81 10.71 -12.90
N THR A 29 -1.29 10.57 -14.14
CA THR A 29 -1.40 11.69 -15.08
C THR A 29 -2.39 12.73 -14.55
N ALA A 30 -3.56 12.31 -14.06
CA ALA A 30 -4.53 13.21 -13.44
C ALA A 30 -3.95 13.86 -12.16
N PHE A 31 -3.20 13.10 -11.36
CA PHE A 31 -2.59 13.58 -10.11
C PHE A 31 -1.55 14.68 -10.32
N PHE A 32 -0.74 14.60 -11.40
CA PHE A 32 0.27 15.61 -11.73
C PHE A 32 -0.18 16.65 -12.75
N SER A 33 -1.40 16.54 -13.28
CA SER A 33 -1.96 17.51 -14.21
C SER A 33 -2.28 18.83 -13.50
N GLU A 34 -1.98 19.95 -14.15
CA GLU A 34 -2.33 21.29 -13.63
C GLU A 34 -3.86 21.45 -13.47
N GLU A 35 -4.64 20.81 -14.35
CA GLU A 35 -6.09 20.79 -14.27
C GLU A 35 -6.64 19.64 -13.42
N ALA A 36 -5.76 18.86 -12.78
CA ALA A 36 -6.08 17.65 -12.04
C ALA A 36 -6.84 16.61 -12.89
N ARG A 37 -6.57 16.55 -14.20
CA ARG A 37 -7.30 15.74 -15.18
C ARG A 37 -6.37 14.92 -16.08
N SER A 38 -6.81 13.72 -16.44
CA SER A 38 -6.29 12.92 -17.55
C SER A 38 -7.42 12.49 -18.48
N PHE A 39 -7.10 12.30 -19.76
CA PHE A 39 -8.06 11.85 -20.75
C PHE A 39 -7.76 10.41 -21.13
N THR A 40 -8.78 9.57 -21.27
CA THR A 40 -8.57 8.17 -21.69
C THR A 40 -7.94 8.05 -23.08
N LYS A 41 -8.17 9.02 -23.97
CA LYS A 41 -7.47 9.14 -25.26
C LYS A 41 -5.94 9.26 -25.13
N ASP A 42 -5.43 9.70 -23.97
CA ASP A 42 -3.99 9.78 -23.72
C ASP A 42 -3.37 8.39 -23.65
N LEU A 43 -4.15 7.35 -23.28
CA LEU A 43 -3.71 5.96 -23.40
C LEU A 43 -3.50 5.56 -24.86
N ILE A 44 -4.41 5.97 -25.76
CA ILE A 44 -4.30 5.66 -27.20
C ILE A 44 -3.04 6.30 -27.77
N ASN A 45 -2.87 7.60 -27.51
CA ASN A 45 -1.68 8.35 -27.97
C ASN A 45 -0.39 7.75 -27.39
N ALA A 46 -0.41 7.35 -26.12
CA ALA A 46 0.72 6.68 -25.51
C ALA A 46 1.01 5.35 -26.22
N THR A 47 0.02 4.46 -26.37
CA THR A 47 0.20 3.17 -27.07
C THR A 47 0.76 3.33 -28.49
N GLU A 48 0.38 4.39 -29.22
CA GLU A 48 0.87 4.67 -30.58
C GLU A 48 2.38 4.98 -30.64
N ILE A 49 2.96 5.58 -29.60
CA ILE A 49 4.38 5.96 -29.59
C ILE A 49 5.31 4.74 -29.49
N GLY A 50 4.81 3.62 -28.94
CA GLY A 50 5.58 2.40 -28.72
C GLY A 50 5.20 1.21 -29.61
N ALA A 51 4.20 1.32 -30.47
CA ALA A 51 3.83 0.25 -31.39
C ALA A 51 4.88 0.13 -32.53
N GLU A 52 5.60 -0.99 -32.59
CA GLU A 52 6.23 -1.43 -33.84
C GLU A 52 5.10 -1.88 -34.80
N ASP A 53 5.24 -1.62 -36.12
CA ASP A 53 4.24 -1.76 -37.20
C ASP A 53 3.66 -3.20 -37.41
N ASP A 54 3.18 -3.86 -36.37
CA ASP A 54 2.77 -5.28 -36.36
C ASP A 54 1.25 -5.49 -36.56
N TYR A 55 0.47 -4.43 -36.83
CA TYR A 55 -0.96 -4.57 -37.11
C TYR A 55 -1.21 -5.07 -38.54
N GLU A 56 -1.89 -6.22 -38.69
CA GLU A 56 -2.25 -6.75 -40.01
C GLU A 56 -3.35 -5.91 -40.68
N THR A 57 -4.22 -5.24 -39.89
CA THR A 57 -5.31 -4.38 -40.38
C THR A 57 -5.66 -3.21 -39.44
N VAL A 58 -6.23 -2.13 -40.01
CA VAL A 58 -6.71 -0.94 -39.25
C VAL A 58 -7.85 -1.27 -38.28
N ASP A 59 -8.69 -2.27 -38.62
CA ASP A 59 -9.84 -2.66 -37.79
C ASP A 59 -9.40 -3.38 -36.51
N GLU A 60 -8.34 -4.21 -36.58
CA GLU A 60 -7.75 -4.87 -35.41
C GLU A 60 -7.09 -3.86 -34.48
N GLU A 61 -6.33 -2.92 -35.04
CA GLU A 61 -5.71 -1.82 -34.30
C GLU A 61 -6.75 -0.98 -33.54
N MET A 62 -7.89 -0.65 -34.15
CA MET A 62 -8.98 0.07 -33.48
C MET A 62 -9.61 -0.73 -32.35
N THR A 63 -9.80 -2.04 -32.53
CA THR A 63 -10.43 -2.92 -31.53
C THR A 63 -9.55 -3.04 -30.28
N ASP A 64 -8.24 -3.24 -30.48
CA ASP A 64 -7.27 -3.38 -29.39
C ASP A 64 -7.18 -2.11 -28.52
N ARG A 65 -7.24 -0.93 -29.17
CA ARG A 65 -7.24 0.37 -28.47
C ARG A 65 -8.48 0.56 -27.60
N GLU A 66 -9.66 0.24 -28.14
CA GLU A 66 -10.92 0.31 -27.39
C GLU A 66 -10.91 -0.66 -26.20
N GLU A 67 -10.27 -1.82 -26.34
CA GLU A 67 -10.13 -2.79 -25.26
C GLU A 67 -9.26 -2.27 -24.11
N ILE A 68 -8.10 -1.67 -24.39
CA ILE A 68 -7.22 -1.08 -23.36
C ILE A 68 -7.96 0.01 -22.58
N VAL A 69 -8.62 0.94 -23.28
CA VAL A 69 -9.38 2.02 -22.65
C VAL A 69 -10.52 1.48 -21.81
N SER A 70 -11.33 0.58 -22.38
CA SER A 70 -12.46 -0.04 -21.66
C SER A 70 -12.00 -0.84 -20.44
N GLY A 71 -10.86 -1.53 -20.55
CA GLY A 71 -10.24 -2.26 -19.45
C GLY A 71 -9.78 -1.34 -18.32
N ALA A 72 -9.08 -0.25 -18.64
CA ALA A 72 -8.64 0.75 -17.67
C ALA A 72 -9.83 1.42 -16.96
N VAL A 73 -10.88 1.81 -17.70
CA VAL A 73 -12.12 2.38 -17.14
C VAL A 73 -12.79 1.40 -16.18
N ARG A 74 -12.95 0.13 -16.57
CA ARG A 74 -13.50 -0.91 -15.68
C ARG A 74 -12.67 -1.08 -14.40
N ARG A 75 -11.34 -0.99 -14.50
CA ARG A 75 -10.47 -1.04 -13.32
C ARG A 75 -10.67 0.17 -12.40
N ILE A 76 -10.75 1.38 -12.95
CA ILE A 76 -11.03 2.61 -12.20
C ILE A 76 -12.38 2.52 -11.46
N ASP A 77 -13.43 2.08 -12.16
CA ASP A 77 -14.74 1.87 -11.54
C ASP A 77 -14.69 0.84 -10.41
N GLY A 78 -14.02 -0.30 -10.64
CA GLY A 78 -13.85 -1.32 -9.60
C GLY A 78 -13.09 -0.81 -8.36
N ARG A 79 -12.09 0.07 -8.55
CA ARG A 79 -11.35 0.71 -7.45
C ARG A 79 -12.23 1.68 -6.67
N ARG A 80 -13.02 2.50 -7.37
CA ARG A 80 -14.01 3.40 -6.77
C ARG A 80 -14.99 2.62 -5.91
N ASP A 81 -15.53 1.53 -6.43
CA ASP A 81 -16.53 0.71 -5.73
C ASP A 81 -15.92 0.02 -4.50
N ALA A 82 -14.68 -0.46 -4.59
CA ALA A 82 -13.98 -1.11 -3.49
C ALA A 82 -13.59 -0.15 -2.35
N LEU A 83 -13.22 1.08 -2.67
CA LEU A 83 -12.63 2.03 -1.72
C LEU A 83 -13.60 3.12 -1.25
N GLY A 84 -14.68 3.37 -2.01
CA GLY A 84 -15.63 4.45 -1.74
C GLY A 84 -14.92 5.79 -1.56
N GLY A 85 -15.18 6.46 -0.43
CA GLY A 85 -14.59 7.77 -0.11
C GLY A 85 -13.06 7.80 0.03
N SER A 86 -12.40 6.65 0.13
CA SER A 86 -10.93 6.58 0.15
C SER A 86 -10.30 6.65 -1.25
N TYR A 87 -11.09 6.58 -2.33
CA TYR A 87 -10.59 6.73 -3.70
C TYR A 87 -10.68 8.21 -4.14
N PRO A 88 -9.55 8.87 -4.47
CA PRO A 88 -9.54 10.31 -4.75
C PRO A 88 -9.72 10.68 -6.22
N PHE A 89 -10.32 9.81 -7.03
CA PHE A 89 -10.55 10.07 -8.45
C PHE A 89 -12.03 9.90 -8.82
N THR A 90 -12.48 10.72 -9.76
CA THR A 90 -13.83 10.67 -10.32
C THR A 90 -13.74 10.61 -11.83
N LEU A 91 -14.38 9.61 -12.40
CA LEU A 91 -14.57 9.46 -13.84
C LEU A 91 -15.89 10.15 -14.24
N ASP A 92 -15.91 10.84 -15.38
CA ASP A 92 -17.14 11.43 -15.90
C ASP A 92 -18.12 10.36 -16.43
N GLU A 93 -19.34 10.78 -16.78
CA GLU A 93 -20.42 9.87 -17.19
C GLU A 93 -20.08 9.07 -18.47
N ASN A 94 -19.20 9.59 -19.31
CA ASN A 94 -18.81 8.96 -20.57
C ASN A 94 -17.59 8.05 -20.42
N GLY A 95 -16.84 8.15 -19.32
CA GLY A 95 -15.59 7.42 -19.15
C GLY A 95 -14.40 8.08 -19.85
N ASP A 96 -14.51 9.34 -20.24
CA ASP A 96 -13.52 10.03 -21.07
C ASP A 96 -12.49 10.80 -20.24
N VAL A 97 -12.91 11.34 -19.09
CA VAL A 97 -12.09 12.23 -18.26
C VAL A 97 -12.02 11.72 -16.84
N LEU A 98 -10.80 11.39 -16.38
CA LEU A 98 -10.52 11.09 -14.99
C LEU A 98 -10.03 12.36 -14.29
N THR A 99 -10.68 12.73 -13.20
CA THR A 99 -10.33 13.91 -12.40
C THR A 99 -9.85 13.51 -11.01
N TYR A 100 -8.70 14.00 -10.58
CA TYR A 100 -8.25 13.94 -9.20
C TYR A 100 -8.98 15.00 -8.36
N VAL A 101 -9.61 14.59 -7.27
CA VAL A 101 -10.43 15.47 -6.40
C VAL A 101 -9.83 15.68 -5.01
N GLY A 102 -8.59 15.24 -4.78
CA GLY A 102 -7.92 15.26 -3.48
C GLY A 102 -7.10 16.51 -3.17
N ASN A 103 -7.67 17.72 -3.32
CA ASN A 103 -6.97 18.96 -2.94
C ASN A 103 -6.63 19.01 -1.45
N GLU A 104 -7.53 18.46 -0.62
CA GLU A 104 -7.34 18.24 0.82
C GLU A 104 -7.64 16.76 1.10
N PRO A 105 -6.70 15.85 0.83
CA PRO A 105 -6.97 14.43 0.87
C PRO A 105 -7.16 13.98 2.33
N SER A 106 -8.22 13.20 2.56
CA SER A 106 -8.38 12.44 3.81
C SER A 106 -7.22 11.45 4.01
N TYR A 107 -7.07 10.89 5.21
CA TYR A 107 -6.05 9.85 5.45
C TYR A 107 -6.18 8.65 4.51
N GLY A 108 -7.42 8.21 4.23
CA GLY A 108 -7.66 7.14 3.25
C GLY A 108 -7.19 7.55 1.85
N GLN A 109 -7.59 8.72 1.37
CA GLN A 109 -7.17 9.22 0.06
C GLN A 109 -5.64 9.38 -0.05
N ALA A 110 -5.00 9.92 0.97
CA ALA A 110 -3.54 10.04 1.02
C ALA A 110 -2.85 8.67 1.03
N ALA A 111 -3.40 7.69 1.76
CA ALA A 111 -2.91 6.31 1.73
C ALA A 111 -3.04 5.68 0.34
N TYR A 112 -4.13 5.96 -0.40
CA TYR A 112 -4.30 5.52 -1.78
C TYR A 112 -3.21 6.10 -2.69
N VAL A 113 -3.06 7.43 -2.70
CA VAL A 113 -2.07 8.12 -3.56
C VAL A 113 -0.65 7.69 -3.21
N LEU A 114 -0.30 7.58 -1.92
CA LEU A 114 1.01 7.07 -1.50
C LEU A 114 1.25 5.65 -2.03
N SER A 115 0.24 4.79 -1.94
CA SER A 115 0.33 3.42 -2.43
C SER A 115 0.52 3.36 -3.95
N LEU A 116 -0.19 4.23 -4.68
CA LEU A 116 0.00 4.42 -6.12
C LEU A 116 1.44 4.84 -6.43
N ILE A 117 1.97 5.89 -5.79
CA ILE A 117 3.36 6.35 -6.00
C ILE A 117 4.38 5.24 -5.71
N LEU A 118 4.24 4.55 -4.58
CA LEU A 118 5.14 3.46 -4.20
C LEU A 118 5.10 2.28 -5.18
N SER A 119 3.98 2.08 -5.87
CA SER A 119 3.82 1.05 -6.90
C SER A 119 4.57 1.37 -8.19
N HIS A 120 4.94 2.63 -8.41
CA HIS A 120 5.62 3.09 -9.63
C HIS A 120 7.00 3.70 -9.37
N LEU A 121 7.65 3.31 -8.27
CA LEU A 121 9.08 3.53 -8.10
C LEU A 121 9.86 2.54 -8.96
N LYS A 122 11.08 2.93 -9.38
CA LYS A 122 11.92 2.24 -10.37
C LYS A 122 12.07 0.71 -10.22
N ALA A 123 12.00 0.20 -8.99
CA ALA A 123 12.14 -1.23 -8.73
C ALA A 123 10.87 -2.06 -9.03
N VAL A 124 9.72 -1.41 -9.22
CA VAL A 124 8.39 -2.04 -9.27
C VAL A 124 7.73 -1.83 -10.62
N SER A 125 7.65 -0.57 -11.08
CA SER A 125 7.07 -0.21 -12.38
C SER A 125 7.75 1.05 -12.92
N PRO A 126 7.88 1.18 -14.25
CA PRO A 126 8.66 2.26 -14.85
C PRO A 126 7.90 3.58 -15.04
N ILE A 127 6.60 3.70 -14.70
CA ILE A 127 5.79 4.90 -15.05
C ILE A 127 6.42 6.22 -14.59
N LEU A 128 6.96 6.27 -13.37
CA LEU A 128 7.61 7.48 -12.86
C LEU A 128 9.11 7.54 -13.22
N ASP A 129 9.75 6.46 -13.67
CA ASP A 129 11.20 6.45 -13.91
C ASP A 129 11.57 7.47 -14.99
N GLY A 130 12.62 8.23 -14.74
CA GLY A 130 13.06 9.33 -15.62
C GLY A 130 12.17 10.58 -15.64
N SER A 131 10.99 10.57 -14.99
CA SER A 131 10.12 11.75 -14.92
C SER A 131 10.69 12.86 -14.03
N ALA A 132 10.39 14.11 -14.34
CA ALA A 132 10.80 15.27 -13.51
C ALA A 132 10.16 15.28 -12.10
N VAL A 133 9.09 14.49 -11.91
CA VAL A 133 8.39 14.35 -10.63
C VAL A 133 8.85 13.13 -9.83
N TYR A 134 9.78 12.32 -10.35
CA TYR A 134 10.29 11.15 -9.64
C TYR A 134 10.82 11.53 -8.23
N PRO A 135 10.39 10.86 -7.14
CA PRO A 135 10.85 11.20 -5.80
C PRO A 135 12.35 10.97 -5.66
N THR A 136 13.04 11.87 -4.95
CA THR A 136 14.46 11.69 -4.62
C THR A 136 14.68 10.48 -3.69
N ASP A 137 15.89 9.95 -3.60
CA ASP A 137 16.20 8.83 -2.70
C ASP A 137 15.83 9.11 -1.23
N ALA A 138 16.04 10.35 -0.78
CA ALA A 138 15.65 10.78 0.57
C ALA A 138 14.12 10.77 0.77
N GLU A 139 13.37 11.17 -0.25
CA GLU A 139 11.91 11.14 -0.23
C GLU A 139 11.39 9.71 -0.26
N ILE A 140 11.99 8.82 -1.06
CA ILE A 140 11.61 7.40 -1.10
C ILE A 140 11.73 6.77 0.30
N ILE A 141 12.75 7.12 1.08
CA ILE A 141 12.88 6.66 2.47
C ILE A 141 11.70 7.14 3.32
N GLU A 142 11.31 8.41 3.22
CA GLU A 142 10.17 8.95 3.96
C GLU A 142 8.83 8.37 3.48
N LEU A 143 8.64 8.13 2.17
CA LEU A 143 7.42 7.52 1.64
C LEU A 143 7.20 6.11 2.18
N ARG A 144 8.27 5.31 2.27
CA ARG A 144 8.20 3.96 2.87
C ARG A 144 7.83 4.02 4.34
N LYS A 145 8.36 5.01 5.07
CA LYS A 145 8.04 5.26 6.48
C LYS A 145 6.59 5.74 6.66
N TYR A 146 6.09 6.62 5.81
CA TYR A 146 4.67 7.01 5.81
C TYR A 146 3.76 5.82 5.54
N PHE A 147 4.14 4.94 4.61
CA PHE A 147 3.36 3.73 4.34
C PHE A 147 3.31 2.78 5.54
N GLN A 148 4.40 2.68 6.32
CA GLN A 148 4.39 1.93 7.57
C GLN A 148 3.41 2.50 8.61
N TYR A 149 3.23 3.83 8.66
CA TYR A 149 2.23 4.46 9.52
C TYR A 149 0.81 4.14 9.06
N PHE A 150 0.53 4.25 7.76
CA PHE A 150 -0.75 3.84 7.20
C PHE A 150 -1.03 2.35 7.40
N ALA A 151 -0.02 1.49 7.25
CA ALA A 151 -0.12 0.05 7.51
C ALA A 151 -0.43 -0.24 8.99
N THR A 152 0.18 0.51 9.91
CA THR A 152 -0.09 0.39 11.35
C THR A 152 -1.56 0.75 11.65
N ALA A 153 -2.06 1.85 11.10
CA ALA A 153 -3.45 2.25 11.23
C ALA A 153 -4.41 1.24 10.58
N ALA A 154 -4.12 0.80 9.36
CA ALA A 154 -4.93 -0.18 8.64
C ALA A 154 -5.06 -1.50 9.41
N LEU A 155 -3.97 -2.01 9.99
CA LEU A 155 -4.01 -3.26 10.75
C LEU A 155 -4.76 -3.09 12.08
N ALA A 156 -4.71 -1.90 12.70
CA ALA A 156 -5.51 -1.56 13.87
C ALA A 156 -7.02 -1.67 13.56
N ALA A 157 -7.44 -1.08 12.43
CA ALA A 157 -8.82 -1.16 11.95
C ALA A 157 -9.25 -2.59 11.59
N GLU A 158 -8.38 -3.34 10.91
CA GLU A 158 -8.64 -4.73 10.51
C GLU A 158 -9.00 -5.62 11.71
N VAL A 159 -8.30 -5.47 12.83
CA VAL A 159 -8.62 -6.21 14.06
C VAL A 159 -9.66 -5.52 14.93
N ASN A 160 -10.04 -4.28 14.61
CA ASN A 160 -10.83 -3.37 15.43
C ASN A 160 -10.24 -3.23 16.85
N GLY A 161 -8.99 -2.78 16.91
CA GLY A 161 -8.21 -2.75 18.13
C GLY A 161 -7.00 -1.82 18.05
N ARG A 162 -6.11 -1.95 19.03
CA ARG A 162 -4.90 -1.12 19.12
C ARG A 162 -3.78 -1.67 18.23
N ALA A 163 -2.85 -0.82 17.83
CA ALA A 163 -1.68 -1.24 17.07
C ALA A 163 -0.39 -0.54 17.49
N TRP A 164 0.71 -1.25 17.30
CA TRP A 164 2.08 -0.82 17.59
C TRP A 164 2.94 -0.88 16.34
N SER A 165 3.74 0.16 16.14
CA SER A 165 4.74 0.18 15.08
C SER A 165 6.02 -0.47 15.60
N PHE A 166 6.38 -1.61 15.02
CA PHE A 166 7.48 -2.45 15.49
C PHE A 166 8.70 -2.42 14.56
N GLY A 167 8.49 -2.14 13.27
CA GLY A 167 9.51 -2.04 12.24
C GLY A 167 10.48 -0.87 12.43
N HIS A 168 11.67 -0.96 11.84
CA HIS A 168 12.69 0.07 11.93
C HIS A 168 12.62 1.09 10.76
N PRO A 169 12.73 2.42 11.01
CA PRO A 169 12.94 3.07 12.29
C PRO A 169 11.64 3.23 13.10
N ARG A 170 11.67 2.86 14.38
CA ARG A 170 10.53 3.06 15.28
C ARG A 170 10.33 4.55 15.56
N PRO A 171 9.08 5.05 15.57
CA PRO A 171 8.77 6.45 15.88
C PRO A 171 9.34 6.91 17.23
N ASP A 172 9.23 6.04 18.24
CA ASP A 172 9.68 6.28 19.62
C ASP A 172 11.19 6.02 19.84
N LYS A 173 11.91 5.57 18.80
CA LYS A 173 13.33 5.19 18.82
C LYS A 173 13.67 4.09 19.84
N THR A 174 12.68 3.34 20.31
CA THR A 174 12.92 2.20 21.20
C THR A 174 13.68 1.08 20.48
N ASN A 175 14.48 0.32 21.25
CA ASN A 175 15.09 -0.89 20.72
C ASN A 175 14.08 -2.07 20.75
N PHE A 176 14.42 -3.15 20.06
CA PHE A 176 13.52 -4.28 19.84
C PHE A 176 13.00 -4.88 21.15
N HIS A 177 13.90 -5.14 22.09
CA HIS A 177 13.55 -5.79 23.34
C HIS A 177 12.65 -4.91 24.21
N THR A 178 12.92 -3.61 24.25
CA THR A 178 12.09 -2.64 24.97
C THR A 178 10.68 -2.63 24.38
N LYS A 179 10.56 -2.54 23.04
CA LYS A 179 9.25 -2.50 22.39
C LYS A 179 8.49 -3.81 22.55
N LEU A 180 9.19 -4.95 22.44
CA LEU A 180 8.59 -6.25 22.63
C LEU A 180 8.06 -6.43 24.06
N ALA A 181 8.83 -5.99 25.05
CA ALA A 181 8.42 -6.01 26.46
C ALA A 181 7.23 -5.10 26.76
N GLU A 182 7.18 -3.91 26.14
CA GLU A 182 6.03 -3.00 26.23
C GLU A 182 4.76 -3.69 25.70
N ILE A 183 4.80 -4.23 24.48
CA ILE A 183 3.66 -4.89 23.83
C ILE A 183 3.20 -6.09 24.66
N TRP A 184 4.12 -6.96 25.08
CA TRP A 184 3.75 -8.15 25.85
C TRP A 184 3.38 -7.86 27.30
N GLY A 185 3.80 -6.72 27.85
CA GLY A 185 3.29 -6.22 29.14
C GLY A 185 1.80 -5.88 29.08
N VAL A 186 1.30 -5.51 27.90
CA VAL A 186 -0.14 -5.32 27.65
C VAL A 186 -0.84 -6.66 27.42
N PHE A 187 -0.26 -7.55 26.62
CA PHE A 187 -0.87 -8.84 26.28
C PHE A 187 -0.98 -9.80 27.46
N ARG A 188 0.01 -9.80 28.36
CA ARG A 188 0.09 -10.72 29.51
C ARG A 188 -0.08 -12.19 29.10
N ASP A 189 0.44 -12.54 27.92
CA ASP A 189 0.32 -13.87 27.33
C ASP A 189 1.71 -14.43 27.00
N GLY A 190 2.06 -15.56 27.64
CA GLY A 190 3.42 -16.10 27.63
C GLY A 190 4.40 -15.32 28.53
N VAL A 191 5.67 -15.74 28.51
CA VAL A 191 6.77 -15.12 29.28
C VAL A 191 7.93 -14.85 28.35
N LEU A 192 8.28 -13.57 28.21
CA LEU A 192 9.44 -13.14 27.43
C LEU A 192 10.73 -13.67 28.06
N GLN A 193 11.44 -14.49 27.31
CA GLN A 193 12.74 -15.02 27.66
C GLN A 193 13.42 -15.44 26.36
N ALA A 194 14.36 -14.61 25.91
CA ALA A 194 15.04 -14.85 24.65
C ALA A 194 15.85 -16.16 24.69
N ALA A 195 15.80 -16.92 23.60
CA ALA A 195 16.54 -18.18 23.47
C ALA A 195 18.06 -17.94 23.43
N VAL A 196 18.83 -18.99 23.70
CA VAL A 196 20.30 -18.94 23.59
C VAL A 196 20.69 -18.67 22.13
N GLY A 197 21.62 -17.75 21.91
CA GLY A 197 22.20 -17.47 20.59
C GLY A 197 21.38 -16.52 19.70
N VAL A 198 20.32 -15.90 20.24
CA VAL A 198 19.62 -14.82 19.53
C VAL A 198 20.52 -13.58 19.39
N PRO A 199 20.33 -12.77 18.33
CA PRO A 199 21.07 -11.52 18.19
C PRO A 199 20.84 -10.61 19.41
N GLU A 200 21.87 -9.92 19.88
CA GLU A 200 21.74 -8.93 20.97
C GLU A 200 21.06 -7.63 20.53
N ARG A 201 21.09 -7.34 19.22
CA ARG A 201 20.51 -6.13 18.62
C ARG A 201 19.71 -6.49 17.35
N PRO A 202 18.64 -7.27 17.48
CA PRO A 202 17.75 -7.53 16.37
C PRO A 202 17.09 -6.20 15.95
N GLN A 203 16.81 -6.04 14.66
CA GLN A 203 16.09 -4.88 14.16
C GLN A 203 14.61 -4.98 14.58
N ASP A 204 13.83 -5.73 13.83
CA ASP A 204 12.39 -5.93 13.99
C ASP A 204 11.98 -7.42 13.89
N ASP A 205 12.96 -8.30 13.67
CA ASP A 205 12.75 -9.73 13.49
C ASP A 205 11.68 -10.04 12.42
N GLN A 206 11.69 -9.27 11.33
CA GLN A 206 10.78 -9.37 10.16
C GLN A 206 9.33 -8.91 10.40
N ILE A 207 8.98 -8.52 11.62
CA ILE A 207 7.63 -8.05 11.95
C ILE A 207 7.65 -6.53 12.00
N ASP A 208 6.80 -5.87 11.23
CA ASP A 208 6.77 -4.40 11.20
C ASP A 208 5.67 -3.82 12.09
N VAL A 209 4.60 -4.57 12.32
CA VAL A 209 3.40 -4.10 13.04
C VAL A 209 2.82 -5.23 13.88
N PHE A 210 2.38 -4.91 15.09
CA PHE A 210 1.43 -5.74 15.84
C PHE A 210 0.11 -5.01 16.00
N ALA A 211 -1.01 -5.72 15.91
CA ALA A 211 -2.32 -5.18 16.27
C ALA A 211 -3.13 -6.20 17.07
N ALA A 212 -3.89 -5.72 18.05
CA ALA A 212 -4.70 -6.61 18.88
C ALA A 212 -6.03 -5.98 19.31
N ARG A 213 -7.07 -6.81 19.28
CA ARG A 213 -8.34 -6.54 19.95
C ARG A 213 -8.43 -7.41 21.21
N LEU A 214 -8.05 -6.81 22.33
CA LEU A 214 -7.97 -7.44 23.64
C LEU A 214 -9.36 -7.77 24.19
N GLN A 215 -9.42 -8.78 25.06
CA GLN A 215 -10.63 -9.08 25.82
C GLN A 215 -10.79 -8.09 27.00
N PRO A 216 -12.03 -7.73 27.38
CA PRO A 216 -12.28 -6.83 28.52
C PRO A 216 -11.76 -7.36 29.87
N ASP A 217 -11.63 -8.67 30.04
CA ASP A 217 -11.11 -9.32 31.25
C ASP A 217 -9.58 -9.34 31.32
N GLY A 218 -8.89 -8.93 30.24
CA GLY A 218 -7.43 -8.93 30.14
C GLY A 218 -6.81 -10.33 30.08
N LEU A 219 -7.59 -11.37 29.80
CA LEU A 219 -7.09 -12.74 29.67
C LEU A 219 -6.63 -13.04 28.23
N PRO A 220 -5.70 -14.01 28.04
CA PRO A 220 -5.32 -14.53 26.73
C PRO A 220 -6.49 -15.14 25.94
N GLY A 221 -6.32 -15.35 24.64
CA GLY A 221 -7.39 -15.78 23.72
C GLY A 221 -8.09 -14.61 23.04
N PHE A 222 -7.33 -13.55 22.76
CA PHE A 222 -7.79 -12.37 22.03
C PHE A 222 -7.42 -12.44 20.54
N LEU A 223 -7.88 -11.47 19.74
CA LEU A 223 -7.47 -11.37 18.34
C LEU A 223 -6.12 -10.67 18.27
N LEU A 224 -5.09 -11.35 17.77
CA LEU A 224 -3.74 -10.82 17.60
C LEU A 224 -3.31 -10.98 16.14
N ALA A 225 -2.86 -9.88 15.54
CA ALA A 225 -2.27 -9.84 14.21
C ALA A 225 -0.82 -9.37 14.29
N ALA A 226 0.03 -9.99 13.48
CA ALA A 226 1.40 -9.56 13.22
C ALA A 226 1.54 -9.33 11.72
N GLY A 227 2.00 -8.15 11.35
CA GLY A 227 2.09 -7.69 9.98
C GLY A 227 3.53 -7.47 9.53
N GLN A 228 3.83 -7.85 8.30
CA GLN A 228 5.00 -7.37 7.56
C GLN A 228 4.58 -6.36 6.52
N VAL A 229 5.28 -5.23 6.47
CA VAL A 229 5.06 -4.14 5.53
C VAL A 229 6.10 -4.25 4.43
N ALA A 230 5.66 -4.43 3.18
CA ALA A 230 6.57 -4.61 2.05
C ALA A 230 6.24 -3.64 0.92
N THR A 231 7.19 -2.76 0.62
CA THR A 231 7.07 -1.73 -0.44
C THR A 231 8.02 -1.98 -1.62
N GLY A 232 8.66 -3.15 -1.69
CA GLY A 232 9.62 -3.51 -2.74
C GLY A 232 9.16 -4.72 -3.55
N ASN A 233 9.77 -4.93 -4.71
CA ASN A 233 9.33 -5.94 -5.68
C ASN A 233 9.51 -7.40 -5.20
N ASN A 234 10.38 -7.64 -4.22
CA ASN A 234 10.59 -8.96 -3.60
C ASN A 234 9.62 -9.29 -2.46
N TRP A 235 8.44 -8.67 -2.43
CA TRP A 235 7.47 -8.84 -1.34
C TRP A 235 6.94 -10.28 -1.23
N ARG A 236 6.77 -11.00 -2.35
CA ARG A 236 6.30 -12.40 -2.35
C ARG A 236 7.24 -13.37 -1.63
N GLU A 237 8.53 -13.04 -1.54
CA GLU A 237 9.55 -13.87 -0.86
C GLU A 237 9.55 -13.66 0.67
N LYS A 238 8.78 -12.68 1.15
CA LYS A 238 8.78 -12.23 2.55
C LYS A 238 7.57 -12.77 3.31
N SER A 239 7.29 -14.07 3.21
CA SER A 239 6.22 -14.67 4.01
C SER A 239 6.59 -14.73 5.49
N LEU A 240 5.78 -14.13 6.35
CA LEU A 240 5.93 -14.20 7.81
C LEU A 240 5.37 -15.49 8.42
N ARG A 241 4.60 -16.28 7.69
CA ARG A 241 3.78 -17.37 8.27
C ARG A 241 4.63 -18.37 9.06
N HIS A 242 5.68 -18.91 8.44
CA HIS A 242 6.57 -19.85 9.11
C HIS A 242 7.29 -19.21 10.30
N HIS A 243 7.69 -17.95 10.15
CA HIS A 243 8.40 -17.22 11.19
C HIS A 243 7.49 -17.02 12.42
N LEU A 244 6.25 -16.59 12.23
CA LEU A 244 5.28 -16.38 13.32
C LEU A 244 4.82 -17.68 13.97
N GLU A 245 4.66 -18.77 13.21
CA GLU A 245 4.18 -20.06 13.75
C GLU A 245 5.26 -20.80 14.55
N LYS A 246 6.53 -20.63 14.21
CA LYS A 246 7.62 -21.46 14.76
C LYS A 246 8.77 -20.65 15.33
N VAL A 247 9.32 -19.72 14.54
CA VAL A 247 10.59 -19.08 14.84
C VAL A 247 10.43 -18.01 15.91
N PHE A 248 9.55 -17.03 15.71
CA PHE A 248 9.35 -15.92 16.64
C PHE A 248 8.94 -16.41 18.06
N PRO A 249 7.97 -17.33 18.22
CA PRO A 249 7.59 -17.81 19.54
C PRO A 249 8.72 -18.58 20.25
N SER A 250 9.44 -19.45 19.53
CA SER A 250 10.57 -20.20 20.10
C SER A 250 11.80 -19.34 20.40
N ARG A 251 11.95 -18.22 19.67
CA ARG A 251 13.07 -17.28 19.81
C ARG A 251 12.93 -16.37 21.02
N TRP A 252 11.71 -15.91 21.31
CA TRP A 252 11.50 -14.82 22.27
C TRP A 252 10.76 -15.22 23.55
N PHE A 253 10.20 -16.43 23.62
CA PHE A 253 9.36 -16.86 24.75
C PHE A 253 9.88 -18.12 25.43
N GLY A 254 10.07 -18.04 26.75
CA GLY A 254 10.37 -19.20 27.60
C GLY A 254 9.10 -20.00 27.94
N GLN A 255 8.00 -19.28 28.17
CA GLN A 255 6.66 -19.85 28.18
C GLN A 255 5.90 -19.30 26.99
N GLN A 256 5.42 -20.21 26.12
CA GLN A 256 4.76 -19.85 24.88
C GLN A 256 3.43 -19.12 25.13
N PRO A 257 3.12 -18.05 24.38
CA PRO A 257 1.79 -17.46 24.36
C PRO A 257 0.75 -18.49 23.91
N VAL A 258 -0.45 -18.44 24.47
CA VAL A 258 -1.57 -19.31 24.04
C VAL A 258 -2.40 -18.67 22.93
N THR A 259 -2.35 -17.34 22.80
CA THR A 259 -3.02 -16.61 21.72
C THR A 259 -2.25 -16.80 20.42
N MET A 260 -2.96 -17.24 19.38
CA MET A 260 -2.38 -17.38 18.05
C MET A 260 -2.21 -16.03 17.36
N MET A 261 -1.09 -15.86 16.65
CA MET A 261 -0.84 -14.70 15.81
C MET A 261 -1.37 -14.95 14.39
N LEU A 262 -2.26 -14.08 13.93
CA LEU A 262 -2.66 -14.04 12.53
C LEU A 262 -1.59 -13.32 11.71
N CYS A 263 -1.14 -13.96 10.64
CA CYS A 263 -0.16 -13.40 9.72
C CYS A 263 -0.84 -12.42 8.75
N TYR A 264 -0.28 -11.22 8.64
CA TYR A 264 -0.66 -10.21 7.66
C TYR A 264 0.52 -9.77 6.82
N HIS A 265 0.27 -9.58 5.54
CA HIS A 265 1.20 -8.94 4.61
C HIS A 265 0.55 -7.65 4.08
N ILE A 266 1.24 -6.53 4.21
CA ILE A 266 0.70 -5.20 3.93
C ILE A 266 1.54 -4.56 2.83
N ILE A 267 0.93 -4.30 1.67
CA ILE A 267 1.63 -3.89 0.45
C ILE A 267 0.92 -2.71 -0.23
N PRO A 268 1.66 -1.80 -0.89
CA PRO A 268 1.08 -0.67 -1.60
C PRO A 268 0.57 -1.03 -3.00
N PHE A 269 0.75 -2.27 -3.45
CA PHE A 269 0.46 -2.70 -4.82
C PHE A 269 -0.99 -3.12 -4.99
N ALA A 270 -1.59 -2.88 -6.17
CA ALA A 270 -2.80 -3.59 -6.56
C ALA A 270 -2.48 -5.04 -6.94
N ARG A 271 -3.45 -5.93 -6.77
CA ARG A 271 -3.30 -7.36 -7.05
C ARG A 271 -4.46 -7.80 -7.94
N PRO A 272 -4.19 -8.45 -9.09
CA PRO A 272 -5.22 -9.09 -9.89
C PRO A 272 -6.01 -10.13 -9.08
N ASP A 273 -7.30 -10.25 -9.37
CA ASP A 273 -8.22 -11.11 -8.59
C ASP A 273 -7.81 -12.59 -8.61
N ASP A 274 -7.27 -13.07 -9.72
CA ASP A 274 -6.83 -14.44 -9.94
C ASP A 274 -5.56 -14.78 -9.15
N GLU A 275 -4.57 -13.89 -9.15
CA GLU A 275 -3.33 -14.05 -8.37
C GLU A 275 -3.56 -13.91 -6.86
N PHE A 276 -4.54 -13.10 -6.46
CA PHE A 276 -4.75 -12.75 -5.06
C PHE A 276 -5.06 -13.95 -4.16
N PHE A 277 -5.73 -14.98 -4.71
CA PHE A 277 -5.99 -16.22 -3.97
C PHE A 277 -4.69 -16.95 -3.60
N ASP A 278 -3.71 -16.97 -4.50
CA ASP A 278 -2.43 -17.62 -4.22
C ASP A 278 -1.60 -16.81 -3.22
N ASP A 279 -1.60 -15.48 -3.34
CA ASP A 279 -0.97 -14.61 -2.34
C ASP A 279 -1.48 -14.90 -0.93
N CYS A 280 -2.80 -15.08 -0.78
CA CYS A 280 -3.38 -15.39 0.52
C CYS A 280 -2.95 -16.77 1.06
N ARG A 281 -2.79 -17.76 0.17
CA ARG A 281 -2.30 -19.09 0.55
C ARG A 281 -0.87 -19.02 1.08
N VAL A 282 0.00 -18.29 0.38
CA VAL A 282 1.44 -18.21 0.67
C VAL A 282 1.76 -17.26 1.83
N LEU A 283 1.14 -16.09 1.87
CA LEU A 283 1.52 -14.98 2.75
C LEU A 283 0.62 -14.84 3.98
N GLY A 284 -0.55 -15.49 3.99
CA GLY A 284 -1.58 -15.25 5.01
C GLY A 284 -2.58 -14.19 4.57
N ASN A 285 -3.06 -13.38 5.49
CA ASN A 285 -3.98 -12.31 5.10
C ASN A 285 -3.20 -11.20 4.39
N VAL A 286 -3.77 -10.63 3.33
CA VAL A 286 -3.11 -9.55 2.57
C VAL A 286 -3.96 -8.28 2.60
N LEU A 287 -3.35 -7.18 3.02
CA LEU A 287 -3.87 -5.82 2.89
C LEU A 287 -3.08 -5.12 1.77
N HIS A 288 -3.70 -5.01 0.60
CA HIS A 288 -3.09 -4.42 -0.59
C HIS A 288 -3.67 -3.02 -0.86
N ARG A 289 -3.32 -2.39 -2.00
CA ARG A 289 -3.74 -1.01 -2.34
C ARG A 289 -5.24 -0.74 -2.26
N LEU A 290 -6.09 -1.75 -2.48
CA LEU A 290 -7.55 -1.59 -2.43
C LEU A 290 -8.16 -1.93 -1.07
N ARG A 291 -7.33 -2.19 -0.05
CA ARG A 291 -7.76 -2.49 1.32
C ARG A 291 -7.17 -1.53 2.33
N VAL A 292 -5.88 -1.21 2.20
CA VAL A 292 -5.19 -0.29 3.13
C VAL A 292 -5.90 1.07 3.23
N PRO A 293 -6.24 1.77 2.14
CA PRO A 293 -6.88 3.09 2.22
C PRO A 293 -8.25 3.08 2.87
N TYR A 294 -9.03 2.03 2.63
CA TYR A 294 -10.33 1.84 3.28
C TYR A 294 -10.16 1.64 4.79
N ARG A 295 -9.23 0.76 5.20
CA ARG A 295 -8.94 0.50 6.62
C ARG A 295 -8.35 1.70 7.34
N VAL A 296 -7.55 2.54 6.66
CA VAL A 296 -7.04 3.79 7.24
C VAL A 296 -8.18 4.75 7.60
N THR A 297 -9.21 4.85 6.76
CA THR A 297 -10.40 5.66 7.07
C THR A 297 -11.13 5.12 8.31
N GLU A 298 -11.30 3.81 8.43
CA GLU A 298 -11.87 3.20 9.63
C GLU A 298 -11.02 3.43 10.88
N ALA A 299 -9.68 3.41 10.73
CA ALA A 299 -8.75 3.64 11.82
C ALA A 299 -8.86 5.04 12.42
N GLN A 300 -9.23 6.04 11.61
CA GLN A 300 -9.53 7.39 12.11
C GLN A 300 -10.69 7.36 13.12
N GLY A 301 -11.77 6.65 12.80
CA GLY A 301 -12.89 6.50 13.74
C GLY A 301 -12.48 5.79 15.04
N LEU A 302 -11.59 4.79 14.98
CA LEU A 302 -11.05 4.14 16.17
C LEU A 302 -10.19 5.09 17.01
N HIS A 303 -9.34 5.87 16.35
CA HIS A 303 -8.50 6.85 17.04
C HIS A 303 -9.34 7.93 17.75
N GLU A 304 -10.38 8.43 17.09
CA GLU A 304 -11.34 9.38 17.68
C GLU A 304 -12.10 8.80 18.89
N GLN A 305 -12.30 7.47 18.92
CA GLN A 305 -12.87 6.74 20.06
C GLN A 305 -11.84 6.45 21.17
N GLY A 306 -10.59 6.89 21.02
CA GLY A 306 -9.53 6.71 22.00
C GLY A 306 -8.79 5.37 21.91
N VAL A 307 -8.94 4.62 20.82
CA VAL A 307 -8.13 3.43 20.57
C VAL A 307 -6.69 3.86 20.27
N ALA A 308 -5.74 3.29 21.01
CA ALA A 308 -4.32 3.59 20.84
C ALA A 308 -3.80 3.01 19.51
N ILE A 309 -3.37 3.88 18.60
CA ILE A 309 -2.72 3.51 17.35
C ILE A 309 -1.39 4.27 17.30
N GLU A 310 -0.28 3.54 17.35
CA GLU A 310 1.03 4.17 17.39
C GLU A 310 1.35 4.95 16.11
N ALA A 311 1.93 6.14 16.29
CA ALA A 311 2.26 7.07 15.21
C ALA A 311 1.08 7.53 14.33
N PHE A 312 -0.16 7.41 14.81
CA PHE A 312 -1.33 7.92 14.09
C PHE A 312 -1.23 9.42 13.77
N ASP A 313 -0.68 10.23 14.68
CA ASP A 313 -0.49 11.67 14.45
C ASP A 313 0.47 11.98 13.28
N GLN A 314 1.31 11.02 12.88
CA GLN A 314 2.23 11.18 11.74
C GLN A 314 1.50 11.07 10.39
N LEU A 315 0.25 10.59 10.36
CA LEU A 315 -0.53 10.53 9.12
C LEU A 315 -0.79 11.93 8.54
N ALA A 316 -0.93 12.95 9.39
CA ALA A 316 -1.07 14.35 8.95
C ALA A 316 0.17 14.84 8.20
N VAL A 317 1.37 14.40 8.60
CA VAL A 317 2.62 14.76 7.90
C VAL A 317 2.66 14.12 6.52
N ALA A 318 2.21 12.87 6.40
CA ALA A 318 2.11 12.19 5.11
C ALA A 318 1.10 12.88 4.17
N VAL A 319 -0.05 13.32 4.69
CA VAL A 319 -1.05 14.11 3.93
C VAL A 319 -0.43 15.38 3.37
N GLU A 320 0.27 16.15 4.21
CA GLU A 320 0.91 17.40 3.77
C GLU A 320 2.00 17.14 2.73
N TRP A 321 2.74 16.03 2.86
CA TRP A 321 3.70 15.64 1.83
C TRP A 321 3.01 15.34 0.49
N ILE A 322 1.92 14.57 0.50
CA ILE A 322 1.15 14.22 -0.72
C ILE A 322 0.60 15.48 -1.40
N LYS A 323 0.07 16.43 -0.62
CA LYS A 323 -0.39 17.73 -1.14
C LYS A 323 0.73 18.51 -1.81
N ALA A 324 1.88 18.62 -1.15
CA ALA A 324 3.04 19.29 -1.72
C ALA A 324 3.59 18.57 -2.97
N TYR A 325 3.46 17.24 -3.00
CA TYR A 325 3.90 16.42 -4.13
C TYR A 325 3.01 16.57 -5.36
N ALA A 326 1.67 16.65 -5.18
CA ALA A 326 0.73 16.93 -6.27
C ALA A 326 1.08 18.24 -7.01
N ALA A 327 1.47 19.28 -6.25
CA ALA A 327 1.84 20.58 -6.82
C ALA A 327 3.14 20.56 -7.67
N ARG A 328 3.94 19.49 -7.62
CA ARG A 328 5.15 19.38 -8.46
C ARG A 328 4.82 19.29 -9.93
N GLY A 329 3.66 18.73 -10.27
CA GLY A 329 3.27 18.58 -11.66
C GLY A 329 3.14 19.92 -12.37
N ALA A 330 2.51 20.90 -11.72
CA ALA A 330 2.41 22.27 -12.20
C ALA A 330 3.76 23.02 -12.20
N ALA A 331 4.71 22.65 -11.33
CA ALA A 331 6.02 23.30 -11.25
C ALA A 331 7.06 22.73 -12.23
N ALA A 332 6.90 21.47 -12.64
CA ALA A 332 7.72 20.80 -13.64
C ALA A 332 7.27 21.10 -15.09
N ALA A 333 6.12 21.77 -15.22
CA ALA A 333 5.47 22.14 -16.47
C ALA A 333 6.05 23.40 -17.13
#